data_AF-A0AAV8X7I4-F1
#
_entry.id   AF-A0AAV8X7I4-F1
#
_cell.length_a   1.000
_cell.length_b   1.000
_cell.length_c   1.000
_cell.angle_alpha   90.00
_cell.angle_beta   90.00
_cell.angle_gamma   90.00
#
_symmetry.space_group_name_H-M   'P 1'
#
loop_
_entity.id
_entity.type
_entity.pdbx_description
1 polymer ?
#
loop_
_entity_poly.entity_id
_entity_poly.type
_entity_poly.pdbx_seq_one_letter_code
_entity_poly.pdbx_strand_id
1 'polypeptide(L)'
;MQETVQLGQKDGYLFDKEVILEYIITKKNEYSRKLKEYEKLKKKEVEENALKAASEVDKKVTSFLKEENNIVNEPGTSSISNMAAGRDKELPSFWIPSMTPSAEKSKLKKPESTIYCPISQNPLRVKDLIDVKFMPVKDPDDKKSIYTRENRYMCAVTHDVLSNSVPCAVLRPTGDVVTLECVEKIIKKDWIHPLTNKKLTEKDIIVMQRGGTGYALTNVKLNAKQERPALQA
;
A
#
# COMPACT_ATOMS: atom_id res chain seq x y z
N MET A 1 30.78 -9.36 8.03
CA MET A 1 29.61 -8.66 7.45
C MET A 1 28.83 -8.08 8.60
N GLN A 2 28.84 -6.77 8.78
CA GLN A 2 27.94 -6.12 9.74
C GLN A 2 26.54 -6.28 9.16
N GLU A 3 25.67 -7.05 9.82
CA GLU A 3 24.25 -7.06 9.51
C GLU A 3 23.76 -5.61 9.67
N THR A 4 23.56 -4.94 8.53
CA THR A 4 23.01 -3.59 8.53
C THR A 4 21.52 -3.75 8.51
N VAL A 5 20.92 -3.45 9.65
CA VAL A 5 19.48 -3.62 9.85
C VAL A 5 18.83 -2.25 9.84
N GLN A 6 17.69 -2.12 9.20
CA GLN A 6 16.96 -0.86 9.06
C GLN A 6 15.67 -0.88 9.89
N LEU A 7 15.40 0.23 10.59
CA LEU A 7 14.14 0.44 11.28
C LEU A 7 13.19 1.30 10.45
N GLY A 8 11.92 0.88 10.39
CA GLY A 8 10.83 1.67 9.85
C GLY A 8 10.43 2.79 10.81
N GLN A 9 10.59 4.06 10.39
CA GLN A 9 10.51 5.29 11.20
C GLN A 9 9.37 5.41 12.22
N LYS A 10 8.21 4.79 12.00
CA LYS A 10 6.99 5.04 12.80
C LYS A 10 6.56 3.87 13.66
N ASP A 11 6.90 2.67 13.25
CA ASP A 11 6.30 1.45 13.79
C ASP A 11 7.31 0.58 14.54
N GLY A 12 8.59 0.97 14.53
CA GLY A 12 9.63 0.26 15.28
C GLY A 12 9.96 -1.13 14.75
N TYR A 13 9.50 -1.49 13.55
CA TYR A 13 9.82 -2.77 12.92
C TYR A 13 11.21 -2.75 12.29
N LEU A 14 11.93 -3.84 12.54
CA LEU A 14 13.30 -4.07 12.11
C LEU A 14 13.29 -4.93 10.83
N PHE A 15 13.99 -4.48 9.80
CA PHE A 15 14.09 -5.13 8.49
C PHE A 15 15.54 -5.26 8.06
N ASP A 16 15.87 -6.29 7.31
CA ASP A 16 17.16 -6.35 6.63
C ASP A 16 17.23 -5.29 5.54
N LYS A 17 18.36 -4.56 5.50
CA LYS A 17 18.57 -3.43 4.58
C LYS A 17 18.38 -3.81 3.12
N GLU A 18 18.97 -4.91 2.68
CA GLU A 18 18.89 -5.34 1.29
C GLU A 18 17.46 -5.76 0.91
N VAL A 19 16.82 -6.53 1.78
CA VAL A 19 15.47 -7.08 1.54
C VAL A 19 14.44 -5.96 1.45
N ILE A 20 14.50 -4.97 2.34
CA ILE A 20 13.52 -3.87 2.33
C ILE A 20 13.71 -2.95 1.12
N LEU A 21 14.96 -2.74 0.69
CA LEU A 21 15.24 -1.95 -0.51
C LEU A 21 14.78 -2.67 -1.78
N GLU A 22 15.02 -3.98 -1.87
CA GLU A 22 14.52 -4.83 -2.96
C GLU A 22 12.99 -4.81 -3.00
N TYR A 23 12.33 -4.94 -1.85
CA TYR A 23 10.88 -4.82 -1.73
C TYR A 23 10.35 -3.48 -2.27
N ILE A 24 11.02 -2.38 -1.96
CA ILE A 24 10.64 -1.05 -2.47
C ILE A 24 10.80 -0.98 -3.99
N ILE A 25 11.88 -1.54 -4.55
CA ILE A 25 12.13 -1.56 -5.99
C ILE A 25 11.06 -2.40 -6.72
N THR A 26 10.75 -3.60 -6.23
CA THR A 26 9.73 -4.46 -6.82
C THR A 26 8.36 -3.78 -6.83
N LYS A 27 7.97 -3.11 -5.73
CA LYS A 27 6.70 -2.35 -5.67
C LYS A 27 6.65 -1.15 -6.60
N LYS A 28 7.76 -0.42 -6.77
CA LYS A 28 7.85 0.66 -7.78
C LYS A 28 7.70 0.12 -9.21
N ASN A 29 8.28 -1.03 -9.49
CA ASN A 29 8.16 -1.67 -10.80
C ASN A 29 6.74 -2.16 -11.08
N GLU A 30 6.08 -2.79 -10.09
CA GLU A 30 4.66 -3.17 -10.17
C GLU A 30 3.77 -1.94 -10.42
N TYR A 31 3.99 -0.84 -9.70
CA TYR A 31 3.26 0.40 -9.91
C TYR A 31 3.44 0.95 -11.33
N SER A 32 4.68 0.97 -11.84
CA SER A 32 4.97 1.41 -13.22
C SER A 32 4.25 0.54 -14.26
N ARG A 33 4.18 -0.77 -14.06
CA ARG A 33 3.43 -1.69 -14.94
C ARG A 33 1.93 -1.37 -14.93
N LYS A 34 1.33 -1.26 -13.74
CA LYS A 34 -0.09 -0.92 -13.57
C LYS A 34 -0.43 0.45 -14.15
N LEU A 35 0.47 1.43 -14.03
CA LEU A 35 0.28 2.76 -14.59
C LEU A 35 0.25 2.73 -16.13
N LYS A 36 1.15 1.96 -16.76
CA LYS A 36 1.15 1.78 -18.23
C LYS A 36 -0.13 1.11 -18.71
N GLU A 37 -0.62 0.11 -18.00
CA GLU A 37 -1.90 -0.55 -18.31
C GLU A 37 -3.08 0.41 -18.17
N TYR A 38 -3.10 1.19 -17.08
CA TYR A 38 -4.10 2.24 -16.85
C TYR A 38 -4.10 3.29 -17.98
N GLU A 39 -2.92 3.77 -18.40
CA GLU A 39 -2.79 4.72 -19.51
C GLU A 39 -3.28 4.13 -20.84
N LYS A 40 -2.97 2.85 -21.12
CA LYS A 40 -3.48 2.15 -22.31
C LYS A 40 -5.00 2.03 -22.29
N LEU A 41 -5.58 1.66 -21.15
CA LEU A 41 -7.04 1.55 -21.00
C LEU A 41 -7.72 2.91 -21.14
N LYS A 42 -7.15 3.96 -20.54
CA LYS A 42 -7.65 5.33 -20.67
C LYS A 42 -7.63 5.82 -22.12
N LYS A 43 -6.58 5.52 -22.88
CA LYS A 43 -6.51 5.87 -24.31
C LYS A 43 -7.60 5.16 -25.12
N LYS A 44 -7.81 3.85 -24.89
CA LYS A 44 -8.87 3.09 -25.56
C LYS A 44 -10.27 3.61 -25.21
N GLU A 45 -10.51 3.99 -23.96
CA GLU A 45 -11.78 4.56 -23.54
C GLU A 45 -12.06 5.92 -24.23
N VAL A 46 -11.04 6.78 -24.35
CA VAL A 46 -11.16 8.06 -25.07
C VAL A 46 -11.46 7.82 -26.56
N GLU A 47 -10.78 6.87 -27.20
CA GLU A 47 -11.01 6.50 -28.60
C GLU A 47 -12.40 5.90 -28.82
N GLU A 48 -12.84 4.98 -27.94
CA GLU A 48 -14.18 4.39 -27.98
C GLU A 48 -15.27 5.46 -27.79
N ASN A 49 -15.08 6.41 -26.88
CA ASN A 49 -16.02 7.50 -26.66
C ASN A 49 -16.05 8.48 -27.83
N ALA A 50 -14.92 8.75 -28.48
CA ALA A 50 -14.88 9.57 -29.69
C ALA A 50 -15.60 8.89 -30.87
N LEU A 51 -15.39 7.58 -31.05
CA LEU A 51 -16.10 6.77 -32.05
C LEU A 51 -17.62 6.74 -31.79
N LYS A 52 -18.04 6.56 -30.53
CA LYS A 52 -19.45 6.62 -30.15
C LYS A 52 -20.05 7.99 -30.45
N ALA A 53 -19.37 9.08 -30.07
CA ALA A 53 -19.82 10.44 -30.35
C ALA A 53 -19.93 10.71 -31.86
N ALA A 54 -18.95 10.29 -32.67
CA ALA A 54 -19.04 10.38 -34.13
C ALA A 54 -20.23 9.59 -34.68
N SER A 55 -20.43 8.34 -34.23
CA SER A 55 -21.56 7.50 -34.66
C SER A 55 -22.93 8.09 -34.26
N GLU A 56 -23.02 8.77 -33.12
CA GLU A 56 -24.24 9.46 -32.69
C GLU A 56 -24.53 10.70 -33.54
N VAL A 57 -23.49 11.44 -33.95
CA VAL A 57 -23.63 12.55 -34.90
C VAL A 57 -24.09 12.03 -36.26
N ASP A 58 -23.48 10.97 -36.79
CA ASP A 58 -23.87 10.37 -38.07
C ASP A 58 -25.32 9.85 -38.03
N LYS A 59 -25.73 9.24 -36.91
CA LYS A 59 -27.13 8.83 -36.69
C LYS A 59 -28.09 10.02 -36.69
N LYS A 60 -27.73 11.14 -36.06
CA LYS A 60 -28.54 12.37 -36.06
C LYS A 60 -28.64 13.01 -37.44
N VAL A 61 -27.55 13.04 -38.20
CA VAL A 61 -27.54 13.57 -39.57
C VAL A 61 -28.40 12.69 -40.48
N THR A 62 -28.27 11.36 -40.37
CA THR A 62 -29.09 10.44 -41.17
C THR A 62 -30.57 10.45 -40.79
N SER A 63 -30.92 10.65 -39.51
CA SER A 63 -32.32 10.84 -39.12
C SER A 63 -32.88 12.16 -39.66
N PHE A 64 -32.11 13.26 -39.59
CA PHE A 64 -32.51 14.55 -40.14
C PHE A 64 -32.77 14.48 -41.66
N LEU A 65 -31.86 13.88 -42.43
CA LEU A 65 -32.04 13.66 -43.87
C LEU A 65 -33.28 12.81 -44.19
N LYS A 66 -33.60 11.81 -43.37
CA LYS A 66 -34.81 10.99 -43.55
C LYS A 66 -36.09 11.79 -43.27
N GLU A 67 -36.08 12.65 -42.26
CA GLU A 67 -37.21 13.52 -41.93
C GLU A 67 -37.48 14.55 -43.03
N GLU A 68 -36.45 15.18 -43.59
CA GLU A 68 -36.62 16.12 -44.72
C GLU A 68 -37.21 15.44 -45.96
N ASN A 69 -36.79 14.21 -46.26
CA ASN A 69 -37.33 13.44 -47.38
C ASN A 69 -38.77 12.93 -47.16
N ASN A 70 -39.27 12.94 -45.92
CA ASN A 70 -40.61 12.44 -45.58
C ASN A 70 -41.70 13.53 -45.64
N ILE A 71 -41.32 14.82 -45.66
CA ILE A 71 -42.29 15.93 -45.74
C ILE A 71 -43.04 15.99 -47.10
N VAL A 72 -42.64 15.19 -48.10
CA VAL A 72 -43.24 15.19 -49.45
C VAL A 72 -44.31 14.11 -49.68
N ASN A 73 -44.56 13.13 -48.79
CA ASN A 73 -45.63 12.12 -49.03
C ASN A 73 -46.35 11.63 -47.76
N GLU A 74 -47.61 12.08 -47.60
CA GLU A 74 -48.80 11.52 -46.89
C GLU A 74 -48.74 10.91 -45.44
N PRO A 75 -49.88 10.94 -44.70
CA PRO A 75 -49.91 10.67 -43.26
C PRO A 75 -50.08 9.18 -42.91
N GLY A 76 -49.15 8.65 -42.12
CA GLY A 76 -49.18 7.26 -41.62
C GLY A 76 -49.43 7.17 -40.11
N THR A 77 -50.52 6.51 -39.73
CA THR A 77 -50.95 6.20 -38.36
C THR A 77 -49.92 5.36 -37.58
N SER A 78 -49.52 5.83 -36.39
CA SER A 78 -48.56 5.14 -35.52
C SER A 78 -49.23 4.01 -34.72
N SER A 79 -49.05 2.76 -35.16
CA SER A 79 -49.47 1.57 -34.43
C SER A 79 -48.40 1.15 -33.40
N ILE A 80 -48.84 0.87 -32.17
CA ILE A 80 -48.00 0.64 -30.96
C ILE A 80 -47.45 -0.81 -30.89
N SER A 81 -47.54 -1.59 -31.97
CA SER A 81 -47.08 -2.99 -31.96
C SER A 81 -45.65 -3.14 -32.52
N ASN A 82 -44.82 -3.91 -31.81
CA ASN A 82 -43.44 -4.21 -32.21
C ASN A 82 -43.33 -5.07 -33.49
N MET A 83 -44.46 -5.56 -34.02
CA MET A 83 -44.53 -6.49 -35.14
C MET A 83 -44.71 -5.80 -36.50
N ALA A 84 -45.17 -4.54 -36.53
CA ALA A 84 -45.56 -3.87 -37.78
C ALA A 84 -44.43 -3.04 -38.44
N ALA A 85 -43.32 -2.82 -37.73
CA ALA A 85 -42.27 -1.87 -38.11
C ALA A 85 -40.88 -2.49 -38.32
N GLY A 86 -40.78 -3.79 -38.61
CA GLY A 86 -39.49 -4.46 -38.85
C GLY A 86 -38.65 -4.75 -37.60
N ARG A 87 -39.21 -4.55 -36.40
CA ARG A 87 -38.55 -4.79 -35.10
C ARG A 87 -38.73 -6.21 -34.59
N ASP A 88 -39.41 -7.06 -35.36
CA ASP A 88 -39.57 -8.50 -35.17
C ASP A 88 -38.22 -9.25 -35.14
N LYS A 89 -37.15 -8.65 -35.67
CA LYS A 89 -35.78 -9.19 -35.64
C LYS A 89 -34.92 -8.66 -34.48
N GLU A 90 -35.37 -7.64 -33.76
CA GLU A 90 -34.65 -7.05 -32.63
C GLU A 90 -35.14 -7.67 -31.30
N LEU A 91 -34.89 -8.97 -31.14
CA LEU A 91 -35.11 -9.64 -29.85
C LEU A 91 -33.86 -9.43 -28.98
N PRO A 92 -33.99 -9.00 -27.70
CA PRO A 92 -32.85 -8.88 -26.79
C PRO A 92 -32.39 -10.28 -26.38
N SER A 93 -31.61 -10.91 -27.25
CA SER A 93 -31.04 -12.22 -27.01
C SER A 93 -29.82 -12.09 -26.11
N PHE A 94 -29.99 -12.47 -24.85
CA PHE A 94 -28.95 -12.54 -23.84
C PHE A 94 -27.75 -13.41 -24.23
N TRP A 95 -27.91 -14.35 -25.18
CA TRP A 95 -26.84 -15.23 -25.65
C TRP A 95 -26.00 -14.66 -26.80
N ILE A 96 -26.37 -13.50 -27.33
CA ILE A 96 -25.58 -12.82 -28.38
C ILE A 96 -24.61 -11.85 -27.71
N PRO A 97 -23.27 -12.06 -27.83
CA PRO A 97 -22.27 -11.24 -27.16
C PRO A 97 -22.42 -9.73 -27.40
N SER A 98 -22.93 -9.30 -28.55
CA SER A 98 -23.17 -7.90 -28.90
C SER A 98 -24.39 -7.26 -28.24
N MET A 99 -25.34 -8.06 -27.72
CA MET A 99 -26.58 -7.59 -27.06
C MET A 99 -26.60 -7.88 -25.56
N THR A 100 -25.53 -8.46 -25.01
CA THR A 100 -25.41 -8.61 -23.55
C THR A 100 -25.28 -7.24 -22.91
N PRO A 101 -25.93 -6.97 -21.76
CA PRO A 101 -25.65 -5.79 -20.97
C PRO A 101 -24.19 -5.89 -20.54
N SER A 102 -23.32 -5.22 -21.30
CA SER A 102 -21.88 -5.25 -21.06
C SER A 102 -21.68 -4.75 -19.64
N ALA A 103 -21.19 -5.63 -18.75
CA ALA A 103 -20.91 -5.27 -17.37
C ALA A 103 -20.12 -3.96 -17.40
N GLU A 104 -20.66 -2.90 -16.78
CA GLU A 104 -20.05 -1.57 -16.77
C GLU A 104 -18.57 -1.76 -16.43
N LYS A 105 -17.69 -1.49 -17.42
CA LYS A 105 -16.25 -1.69 -17.27
C LYS A 105 -15.85 -1.02 -15.97
N SER A 106 -15.38 -1.82 -15.00
CA SER A 106 -15.12 -1.35 -13.64
C SER A 106 -14.38 -0.02 -13.68
N LYS A 107 -14.95 1.02 -13.07
CA LYS A 107 -14.43 2.41 -13.09
C LYS A 107 -12.92 2.39 -12.95
N LEU A 108 -12.21 2.89 -13.96
CA LEU A 108 -10.75 2.86 -14.02
C LEU A 108 -10.17 3.64 -12.83
N LYS A 109 -9.75 2.92 -11.78
CA LYS A 109 -9.09 3.52 -10.63
C LYS A 109 -7.62 3.73 -10.96
N LYS A 110 -7.15 4.97 -10.80
CA LYS A 110 -5.73 5.29 -10.91
C LYS A 110 -4.97 4.48 -9.86
N PRO A 111 -3.91 3.75 -10.23
CA PRO A 111 -3.11 3.04 -9.25
C PRO A 111 -2.49 4.04 -8.26
N GLU A 112 -2.39 3.66 -6.99
CA GLU A 112 -1.74 4.47 -5.96
C GLU A 112 -0.23 4.29 -6.00
N SER A 113 0.52 5.39 -5.89
CA SER A 113 1.99 5.39 -5.90
C SER A 113 2.61 5.08 -4.53
N THR A 114 1.79 5.03 -3.48
CA THR A 114 2.26 4.85 -2.10
C THR A 114 2.66 3.40 -1.88
N ILE A 115 3.87 3.18 -1.42
CA ILE A 115 4.37 1.85 -1.04
C ILE A 115 4.04 1.66 0.44
N TYR A 116 3.48 0.51 0.78
CA TYR A 116 3.09 0.19 2.15
C TYR A 116 4.07 -0.78 2.79
N CYS A 117 4.21 -0.72 4.11
CA CYS A 117 5.03 -1.65 4.88
C CYS A 117 4.43 -3.07 4.82
N PRO A 118 5.24 -4.13 4.65
CA PRO A 118 4.74 -5.51 4.61
C PRO A 118 4.10 -5.98 5.91
N ILE A 119 4.43 -5.38 7.05
CA ILE A 119 3.93 -5.78 8.38
C ILE A 119 2.83 -4.82 8.86
N SER A 120 3.12 -3.52 8.89
CA SER A 120 2.21 -2.52 9.48
C SER A 120 1.20 -1.91 8.51
N GLN A 121 1.36 -2.13 7.19
CA GLN A 121 0.58 -1.48 6.13
C GLN A 121 0.63 0.06 6.15
N ASN A 122 1.54 0.67 6.91
CA ASN A 122 1.75 2.11 6.89
C ASN A 122 2.58 2.54 5.66
N PRO A 123 2.43 3.78 5.18
CA PRO A 123 3.20 4.27 4.04
C PRO A 123 4.70 4.28 4.35
N LEU A 124 5.48 3.58 3.53
CA LEU A 124 6.92 3.38 3.66
C LEU A 124 7.67 4.20 2.60
N ARG A 125 8.64 5.01 3.05
CA ARG A 125 9.56 5.76 2.18
C ARG A 125 11.00 5.42 2.51
N VAL A 126 11.88 5.48 1.51
CA VAL A 126 13.32 5.20 1.70
C VAL A 126 13.97 6.16 2.70
N LYS A 127 13.54 7.42 2.73
CA LYS A 127 14.03 8.43 3.70
C LYS A 127 13.63 8.13 5.14
N ASP A 128 12.63 7.29 5.30
CA ASP A 128 12.08 6.91 6.60
C ASP A 128 12.73 5.60 7.09
N LEU A 129 13.73 5.07 6.38
CA LEU A 129 14.53 3.93 6.84
C LEU A 129 15.77 4.47 7.56
N ILE A 130 15.99 3.97 8.77
CA ILE A 130 17.11 4.38 9.63
C ILE A 130 18.03 3.19 9.81
N ASP A 131 19.31 3.36 9.50
CA ASP A 131 20.33 2.34 9.71
C ASP A 131 20.59 2.18 11.21
N VAL A 132 20.36 0.99 11.75
CA VAL A 132 20.52 0.67 13.17
C VAL A 132 21.92 0.17 13.46
N LYS A 133 22.50 0.69 14.53
CA LYS A 133 23.82 0.30 15.04
C LYS A 133 23.66 -0.32 16.41
N PHE A 134 23.87 -1.63 16.48
CA PHE A 134 23.98 -2.34 17.73
C PHE A 134 25.44 -2.33 18.21
N MET A 135 25.68 -1.93 19.45
CA MET A 135 27.00 -2.02 20.06
C MET A 135 27.20 -3.45 20.60
N PRO A 136 28.24 -4.17 20.14
CA PRO A 136 28.50 -5.53 20.60
C PRO A 136 29.08 -5.53 22.02
N VAL A 137 28.74 -6.56 22.80
CA VAL A 137 29.32 -6.75 24.13
C VAL A 137 30.79 -7.18 24.01
N LYS A 138 31.69 -6.48 24.71
CA LYS A 138 33.12 -6.79 24.77
C LYS A 138 33.48 -7.41 26.12
N ASP A 139 33.05 -8.64 26.33
CA ASP A 139 33.52 -9.41 27.49
C ASP A 139 34.89 -10.02 27.16
N PRO A 140 35.91 -9.81 28.00
CA PRO A 140 37.25 -10.36 27.79
C PRO A 140 37.30 -11.90 27.96
N ASP A 141 36.34 -12.47 28.67
CA ASP A 141 36.33 -13.91 29.03
C ASP A 141 35.69 -14.81 27.96
N ASP A 142 34.78 -14.28 27.13
CA ASP A 142 34.08 -15.05 26.11
C ASP A 142 34.72 -14.90 24.71
N LYS A 143 35.66 -15.77 24.38
CA LYS A 143 36.30 -15.83 23.03
C LYS A 143 35.38 -16.37 21.92
N LYS A 144 34.12 -16.67 22.23
CA LYS A 144 33.12 -17.18 21.28
C LYS A 144 32.70 -16.08 20.30
N SER A 145 32.34 -16.45 19.07
CA SER A 145 31.81 -15.51 18.09
C SER A 145 30.51 -14.87 18.59
N ILE A 146 30.24 -13.63 18.16
CA ILE A 146 29.11 -12.81 18.62
C ILE A 146 27.76 -13.55 18.48
N TYR A 147 27.62 -14.43 17.48
CA TYR A 147 26.39 -15.17 17.21
C TYR A 147 26.09 -16.28 18.21
N THR A 148 27.12 -16.88 18.82
CA THR A 148 26.96 -17.98 19.81
C THR A 148 26.76 -17.45 21.23
N ARG A 149 27.05 -16.18 21.47
CA ARG A 149 26.88 -15.57 22.80
C ARG A 149 25.40 -15.38 23.12
N GLU A 150 25.04 -15.63 24.37
CA GLU A 150 23.70 -15.36 24.91
C GLU A 150 23.45 -13.85 24.96
N ASN A 151 24.48 -13.09 25.36
CA ASN A 151 24.49 -11.63 25.41
C ASN A 151 25.28 -11.07 24.23
N ARG A 152 24.58 -10.58 23.20
CA ARG A 152 25.22 -10.14 21.95
C ARG A 152 25.45 -8.64 21.89
N TYR A 153 24.49 -7.87 22.39
CA TYR A 153 24.46 -6.42 22.22
C TYR A 153 24.20 -5.69 23.54
N MET A 154 24.71 -4.47 23.63
CA MET A 154 24.57 -3.57 24.78
C MET A 154 24.00 -2.21 24.36
N CYS A 155 23.41 -1.51 25.32
CA CYS A 155 22.98 -0.13 25.19
C CYS A 155 24.18 0.79 24.97
N ALA A 156 24.05 1.75 24.04
CA ALA A 156 25.13 2.68 23.73
C ALA A 156 25.44 3.71 24.85
N VAL A 157 24.56 3.86 25.84
CA VAL A 157 24.67 4.90 26.89
C VAL A 157 25.00 4.28 28.23
N THR A 158 24.19 3.31 28.70
CA THR A 158 24.41 2.65 29.99
C THR A 158 25.29 1.42 29.92
N HIS A 159 25.56 0.90 28.72
CA HIS A 159 26.21 -0.40 28.52
C HIS A 159 25.46 -1.58 29.14
N ASP A 160 24.17 -1.42 29.47
CA ASP A 160 23.30 -2.52 29.88
C ASP A 160 23.09 -3.51 28.73
N VAL A 161 23.04 -4.80 29.05
CA VAL A 161 22.80 -5.85 28.05
C VAL A 161 21.39 -5.75 27.49
N LEU A 162 21.26 -5.78 26.16
CA LEU A 162 19.98 -5.77 25.47
C LEU A 162 19.43 -7.20 25.39
N SER A 163 18.36 -7.46 26.13
CA SER A 163 17.59 -8.71 26.09
C SER A 163 16.21 -8.48 25.47
N ASN A 164 15.56 -9.53 24.95
CA ASN A 164 14.23 -9.44 24.33
C ASN A 164 13.14 -8.87 25.29
N SER A 165 13.35 -9.04 26.60
CA SER A 165 12.44 -8.50 27.63
C SER A 165 12.61 -6.99 27.85
N VAL A 166 13.78 -6.43 27.56
CA VAL A 166 14.08 -5.02 27.83
C VAL A 166 13.50 -4.17 26.69
N PRO A 167 12.64 -3.17 26.99
CA PRO A 167 12.12 -2.32 25.94
C PRO A 167 13.21 -1.37 25.45
N CYS A 168 13.37 -1.32 24.13
CA CYS A 168 14.43 -0.55 23.48
C CYS A 168 13.84 0.51 22.56
N ALA A 169 14.57 1.59 22.36
CA ALA A 169 14.30 2.61 21.37
C ALA A 169 15.57 2.95 20.60
N VAL A 170 15.39 3.42 19.37
CA VAL A 170 16.48 3.89 18.52
C VAL A 170 16.39 5.39 18.33
N LEU A 171 17.55 6.03 18.37
CA LEU A 171 17.70 7.45 18.11
C LEU A 171 17.94 7.67 16.62
N ARG A 172 17.01 8.36 15.95
CA ARG A 172 17.10 8.69 14.51
C ARG A 172 18.44 9.31 14.05
N PRO A 173 19.08 10.27 14.76
CA PRO A 173 20.24 10.96 14.21
C PRO A 173 21.52 10.12 14.13
N THR A 174 21.64 9.04 14.92
CA THR A 174 22.84 8.20 14.97
C THR A 174 22.57 6.73 14.62
N GLY A 175 21.33 6.28 14.83
CA GLY A 175 20.95 4.87 14.69
C GLY A 175 21.29 4.04 15.93
N ASP A 176 21.71 4.65 17.03
CA ASP A 176 22.12 3.93 18.24
C ASP A 176 20.91 3.38 19.01
N VAL A 177 21.05 2.16 19.52
CA VAL A 177 20.02 1.46 20.28
C VAL A 177 20.20 1.74 21.78
N VAL A 178 19.11 2.19 22.40
CA VAL A 178 19.08 2.66 23.79
C VAL A 178 17.90 2.03 24.53
N THR A 179 18.05 1.73 25.82
CA THR A 179 16.92 1.23 26.62
C THR A 179 15.90 2.34 26.88
N LEU A 180 14.62 2.00 27.02
CA LEU A 180 13.61 3.02 27.34
C LEU A 180 13.89 3.72 28.68
N GLU A 181 14.51 3.04 29.64
CA GLU A 181 14.89 3.66 30.91
C GLU A 181 15.86 4.83 30.71
N CYS A 182 16.85 4.68 29.82
CA CYS A 182 17.76 5.75 29.47
C CYS A 182 17.02 6.90 28.79
N VAL A 183 16.09 6.58 27.90
CA VAL A 183 15.27 7.60 27.22
C VAL A 183 14.49 8.41 28.25
N GLU A 184 13.86 7.76 29.23
CA GLU A 184 13.02 8.41 30.23
C GLU A 184 13.81 9.19 31.27
N LYS A 185 14.91 8.62 31.77
CA LYS A 185 15.69 9.20 32.87
C LYS A 185 16.70 10.24 32.41
N ILE A 186 17.24 10.14 31.20
CA ILE A 186 18.32 10.99 30.69
C ILE A 186 17.79 11.86 29.54
N ILE A 187 17.30 11.23 28.46
CA ILE A 187 17.01 11.97 27.21
C ILE A 187 15.79 12.89 27.35
N LYS A 188 14.73 12.46 28.03
CA LYS A 188 13.53 13.31 28.24
C LYS A 188 13.77 14.52 29.14
N LYS A 189 14.83 14.52 29.95
CA LYS A 189 15.17 15.67 30.81
C LYS A 189 15.86 16.77 30.00
N ASP A 190 16.89 16.39 29.24
CA ASP A 190 17.76 17.36 28.58
C ASP A 190 17.43 17.56 27.09
N TRP A 191 16.61 16.68 26.48
CA TRP A 191 16.29 16.66 25.04
C TRP A 191 17.54 16.71 24.14
N ILE A 192 18.63 16.12 24.61
CA ILE A 192 19.94 16.11 23.96
C ILE A 192 20.43 14.67 23.84
N HIS A 193 21.08 14.37 22.72
CA HIS A 193 21.69 13.08 22.46
C HIS A 193 22.94 12.89 23.34
N PRO A 194 23.01 11.84 24.18
CA PRO A 194 24.08 11.70 25.19
C PRO A 194 25.48 11.55 24.59
N LEU A 195 25.61 10.94 23.40
CA LEU A 195 26.91 10.71 22.76
C LEU A 195 27.33 11.80 21.75
N THR A 196 26.38 12.54 21.19
CA THR A 196 26.65 13.45 20.04
C THR A 196 26.21 14.88 20.29
N ASN A 197 25.62 15.17 21.47
CA ASN A 197 25.11 16.48 21.88
C ASN A 197 24.13 17.14 20.88
N LYS A 198 23.54 16.37 19.96
CA LYS A 198 22.51 16.86 19.03
C LYS A 198 21.17 16.99 19.76
N LYS A 199 20.42 18.06 19.47
CA LYS A 199 19.05 18.23 19.98
C LYS A 199 18.14 17.13 19.43
N LEU A 200 17.33 16.53 20.28
CA LEU A 200 16.39 15.47 19.96
C LEU A 200 14.95 15.97 20.10
N THR A 201 14.06 15.47 19.24
CA THR A 201 12.61 15.65 19.39
C THR A 201 11.94 14.32 19.72
N GLU A 202 10.70 14.35 20.22
CA GLU A 202 9.89 13.14 20.44
C GLU A 202 9.80 12.25 19.20
N LYS A 203 9.75 12.87 18.01
CA LYS A 203 9.69 12.14 16.75
C LYS A 203 10.96 11.34 16.52
N ASP A 204 12.12 11.79 16.99
CA ASP A 204 13.42 11.16 16.75
C ASP A 204 13.66 9.92 17.62
N ILE A 205 12.81 9.71 18.62
CA ILE A 205 12.81 8.54 19.49
C ILE A 205 11.83 7.53 18.90
N ILE A 206 12.34 6.41 18.42
CA ILE A 206 11.52 5.35 17.82
C ILE A 206 11.57 4.16 18.74
N VAL A 207 10.45 3.85 19.39
CA VAL A 207 10.31 2.65 20.22
C VAL A 207 10.34 1.43 19.31
N MET A 208 11.24 0.48 19.57
CA MET A 208 11.33 -0.74 18.79
C MET A 208 10.22 -1.70 19.18
N GLN A 209 9.66 -2.37 18.17
CA GLN A 209 8.68 -3.40 18.41
C GLN A 209 9.38 -4.68 18.88
N ARG A 210 8.86 -5.28 19.96
CA ARG A 210 9.40 -6.54 20.48
C ARG A 210 8.96 -7.71 19.61
N GLY A 211 9.84 -8.70 19.49
CA GLY A 211 9.50 -9.96 18.85
C GLY A 211 8.53 -10.77 19.71
N GLY A 212 7.42 -11.19 19.12
CA GLY A 212 6.55 -12.22 19.70
C GLY A 212 7.06 -13.62 19.36
N THR A 213 6.78 -14.60 20.20
CA THR A 213 6.87 -16.01 19.79
C THR A 213 5.67 -16.33 18.91
N GLY A 214 5.78 -17.25 17.95
CA GLY A 214 4.89 -17.41 16.78
C GLY A 214 3.37 -17.54 17.00
N TYR A 215 2.87 -17.52 18.24
CA TYR A 215 1.45 -17.55 18.60
C TYR A 215 1.00 -16.36 19.47
N ALA A 216 1.93 -15.54 19.97
CA ALA A 216 1.62 -14.40 20.83
C ALA A 216 2.37 -13.16 20.34
N LEU A 217 1.62 -12.21 19.75
CA LEU A 217 2.16 -10.87 19.51
C LEU A 217 2.29 -10.14 20.84
N THR A 218 3.48 -9.59 21.09
CA THR A 218 3.74 -8.71 22.23
C THR A 218 3.53 -7.26 21.81
N ASN A 219 2.97 -6.45 22.70
CA ASN A 219 2.78 -4.99 22.52
C ASN A 219 1.84 -4.56 21.36
N VAL A 220 0.87 -5.37 20.96
CA VAL A 220 -0.18 -4.97 19.98
C VAL A 220 -1.57 -5.22 20.57
N LYS A 221 -2.53 -4.33 20.31
CA LYS A 221 -3.94 -4.53 20.66
C LYS A 221 -4.50 -5.68 19.81
N LEU A 222 -4.72 -6.84 20.44
CA LEU A 222 -5.31 -8.00 19.80
C LEU A 222 -6.81 -7.79 19.62
N ASN A 223 -7.28 -7.91 18.39
CA ASN A 223 -8.71 -7.85 18.06
C ASN A 223 -9.18 -9.25 17.67
N ALA A 224 -10.20 -9.76 18.35
CA ALA A 224 -10.89 -10.97 17.93
C ALA A 224 -12.10 -10.59 17.06
N LYS A 225 -12.18 -11.14 15.85
CA LYS A 225 -13.37 -11.01 14.99
C LYS A 225 -14.09 -12.35 14.98
N GLN A 226 -15.36 -12.35 15.38
CA GLN A 226 -16.22 -13.52 15.30
C GLN A 226 -17.19 -13.32 14.13
N GLU A 227 -17.21 -14.23 13.18
CA GLU A 227 -18.23 -14.28 12.13
C GLU A 227 -19.18 -15.45 12.42
N ARG A 228 -20.48 -15.17 12.40
CA ARG A 228 -21.54 -16.18 12.51
C ARG A 228 -22.29 -16.22 11.17
N PRO A 229 -22.54 -17.41 10.58
CA PRO A 229 -23.35 -17.49 9.38
C PRO A 229 -24.77 -17.01 9.68
N ALA A 230 -25.18 -15.92 9.03
CA ALA A 230 -26.57 -15.49 9.01
C ALA A 230 -27.28 -16.24 7.88
N LEU A 231 -28.12 -17.22 8.20
CA LEU A 231 -29.09 -17.75 7.25
C LEU A 231 -30.11 -16.63 6.99
N GLN A 232 -30.05 -16.06 5.79
CA GLN A 232 -31.04 -15.11 5.31
C GLN A 232 -32.29 -15.92 4.95
N ALA A 233 -33.36 -15.74 5.75
CA ALA A 233 -34.67 -16.33 5.53
C ALA A 233 -35.43 -15.57 4.43
#